data_AF-A0A2T2SB90-F1
#
_entry.id   AF-A0A2T2SB90-F1
#
_cell.length_a   1.000
_cell.length_b   1.000
_cell.length_c   1.000
_cell.angle_alpha   90.00
_cell.angle_beta   90.00
_cell.angle_gamma   90.00
#
_symmetry.space_group_name_H-M   'P 1'
#
loop_
_entity.id
_entity.type
_entity.pdbx_description
1 polymer ?
#
loop_
_entity_poly.entity_id
_entity_poly.type
_entity_poly.pdbx_seq_one_letter_code
_entity_poly.pdbx_strand_id
1 'polypeptide(L)'
;GRGGHSSTRGTKGQSSRSGAGTRPIWFEGGQTPLFQRIPKHGFNNAPFRTDYSIANVRRLQQLLDEDVIDEDESVTPELLEDLGVVRSANRVKILGDGDLFDALEVRAHAFSESARRKIKQAGGSVTVIDE
;
A
#
# COMPACT_ATOMS: atom_id res chain seq x y z
N GLY A 1 21.25 -37.10 21.22
CA GLY A 1 21.01 -35.68 20.88
C GLY A 1 20.99 -35.48 19.37
N ARG A 2 20.25 -34.48 18.87
CA ARG A 2 20.41 -34.00 17.49
C ARG A 2 21.88 -33.62 17.29
N GLY A 3 22.63 -34.32 16.44
CA GLY A 3 24.01 -33.95 16.12
C GLY A 3 25.05 -35.08 16.02
N GLY A 4 24.75 -36.32 16.42
CA GLY A 4 25.82 -37.34 16.58
C GLY A 4 26.48 -37.88 15.30
N HIS A 5 25.76 -37.96 14.16
CA HIS A 5 26.29 -38.59 12.94
C HIS A 5 26.36 -37.69 11.70
N SER A 6 25.38 -36.81 11.51
CA SER A 6 25.31 -35.97 10.30
C SER A 6 24.86 -34.54 10.56
N SER A 7 24.74 -34.12 11.82
CA SER A 7 24.27 -32.78 12.21
C SER A 7 23.07 -32.29 11.40
N THR A 8 22.11 -33.17 11.11
CA THR A 8 20.91 -32.92 10.29
C THR A 8 21.15 -32.51 8.83
N ARG A 9 22.39 -32.64 8.31
CA ARG A 9 22.76 -32.33 6.91
C ARG A 9 22.45 -33.45 5.91
N GLY A 10 21.96 -34.60 6.39
CA GLY A 10 21.71 -35.78 5.56
C GLY A 10 22.96 -36.64 5.33
N THR A 11 22.88 -37.57 4.37
CA THR A 11 23.96 -38.51 4.02
C THR A 11 24.89 -37.93 2.95
N LYS A 12 25.68 -38.75 2.25
CA LYS A 12 26.67 -38.30 1.25
C LYS A 12 25.96 -37.61 0.07
N GLY A 13 26.10 -36.29 -0.04
CA GLY A 13 25.53 -35.48 -1.12
C GLY A 13 26.10 -34.06 -1.10
N GLN A 14 25.86 -33.27 -2.16
CA GLN A 14 26.41 -31.91 -2.26
C GLN A 14 25.96 -31.01 -1.08
N SER A 15 24.72 -31.15 -0.63
CA SER A 15 24.17 -30.41 0.52
C SER A 15 24.86 -30.70 1.86
N SER A 16 25.47 -31.89 2.01
CA SER A 16 26.16 -32.26 3.26
C SER A 16 27.62 -31.82 3.30
N ARG A 17 28.20 -31.41 2.16
CA ARG A 17 29.59 -30.92 2.07
C ARG A 17 29.72 -29.44 2.46
N SER A 18 30.95 -29.03 2.77
CA SER A 18 31.32 -27.62 2.89
C SER A 18 31.13 -26.93 1.52
N GLY A 19 30.54 -25.73 1.50
CA GLY A 19 30.20 -25.03 0.25
C GLY A 19 28.86 -25.45 -0.40
N ALA A 20 28.04 -26.25 0.28
CA ALA A 20 26.71 -26.64 -0.18
C ALA A 20 25.81 -25.45 -0.63
N GLY A 21 25.93 -24.31 0.04
CA GLY A 21 25.16 -23.09 -0.22
C GLY A 21 25.68 -22.21 -1.37
N THR A 22 26.71 -22.64 -2.09
CA THR A 22 27.29 -21.86 -3.21
C THR A 22 26.45 -21.96 -4.50
N ARG A 23 25.43 -22.83 -4.53
CA ARG A 23 24.47 -22.87 -5.64
C ARG A 23 23.60 -21.60 -5.62
N PRO A 24 23.48 -20.89 -6.77
CA PRO A 24 22.52 -19.81 -6.88
C PRO A 24 21.10 -20.29 -6.57
N ILE A 25 20.30 -19.43 -5.93
CA ILE A 25 18.91 -19.74 -5.55
C ILE A 25 18.07 -20.16 -6.77
N TRP A 26 18.39 -19.62 -7.93
CA TRP A 26 17.72 -19.87 -9.20
C TRP A 26 18.25 -21.08 -9.99
N PHE A 27 19.14 -21.90 -9.41
CA PHE A 27 19.71 -23.04 -10.11
C PHE A 27 18.76 -24.26 -10.15
N GLU A 28 18.33 -24.63 -11.35
CA GLU A 28 17.34 -25.68 -11.61
C GLU A 28 17.95 -26.98 -12.20
N GLY A 29 19.22 -27.29 -11.89
CA GLY A 29 19.82 -28.57 -12.29
C GLY A 29 20.44 -28.58 -13.70
N GLY A 30 20.73 -27.42 -14.27
CA GLY A 30 21.40 -27.27 -15.58
C GLY A 30 20.46 -26.85 -16.72
N GLN A 31 19.15 -26.83 -16.50
CA GLN A 31 18.21 -26.21 -17.43
C GLN A 31 18.31 -24.68 -17.42
N THR A 32 17.84 -24.03 -18.48
CA THR A 32 17.65 -22.57 -18.50
C THR A 32 16.72 -22.15 -17.37
N PRO A 33 17.16 -21.29 -16.43
CA PRO A 33 16.36 -20.89 -15.28
C PRO A 33 15.05 -20.23 -15.66
N LEU A 34 14.01 -20.39 -14.82
CA LEU A 34 12.68 -19.83 -15.07
C LEU A 34 12.68 -18.33 -15.41
N PHE A 35 13.44 -17.52 -14.67
CA PHE A 35 13.51 -16.07 -14.89
C PHE A 35 14.14 -15.65 -16.24
N GLN A 36 14.85 -16.56 -16.90
CA GLN A 36 15.37 -16.36 -18.26
C GLN A 36 14.40 -16.85 -19.33
N ARG A 37 13.57 -17.86 -19.00
CA ARG A 37 12.56 -18.41 -19.91
C ARG A 37 11.35 -17.49 -20.08
N ILE A 38 10.99 -16.75 -19.03
CA ILE A 38 9.88 -15.80 -19.06
C ILE A 38 10.30 -14.54 -19.84
N PRO A 39 9.51 -14.09 -20.83
CA PRO A 39 9.80 -12.85 -21.55
C PRO A 39 9.76 -11.65 -20.61
N LYS A 40 10.69 -10.71 -20.80
CA LYS A 40 10.64 -9.42 -20.12
C LYS A 40 9.55 -8.56 -20.75
N HIS A 41 8.63 -8.06 -19.93
CA HIS A 41 7.55 -7.18 -20.39
C HIS A 41 7.79 -5.74 -19.91
N GLY A 42 7.89 -4.81 -20.88
CA GLY A 42 7.92 -3.38 -20.62
C GLY A 42 9.10 -2.90 -19.77
N PHE A 43 8.98 -1.65 -19.31
CA PHE A 43 9.89 -1.01 -18.37
C PHE A 43 9.14 -0.68 -17.08
N ASN A 44 9.84 -0.57 -15.95
CA ASN A 44 9.23 -0.20 -14.67
C ASN A 44 9.30 1.32 -14.46
N ASN A 45 8.17 1.96 -14.18
CA ASN A 45 8.13 3.38 -13.79
C ASN A 45 8.34 3.58 -12.27
N ALA A 46 8.97 2.63 -11.58
CA ALA A 46 9.09 2.67 -10.13
C ALA A 46 9.77 3.95 -9.58
N PRO A 47 10.83 4.51 -10.22
CA PRO A 47 11.50 5.71 -9.70
C PRO A 47 10.71 7.01 -9.86
N PHE A 48 9.79 7.08 -10.83
CA PHE A 48 9.03 8.30 -11.14
C PHE A 48 7.53 8.13 -10.89
N ARG A 49 7.14 7.07 -10.16
CA ARG A 49 5.75 6.84 -9.81
C ARG A 49 5.33 7.87 -8.76
N THR A 50 4.32 8.66 -9.08
CA THR A 50 3.66 9.51 -8.09
C THR A 50 2.81 8.65 -7.16
N ASP A 51 3.26 8.53 -5.92
CA ASP A 51 2.54 7.80 -4.89
C ASP A 51 1.61 8.72 -4.12
N TYR A 52 0.36 8.28 -3.95
CA TYR A 52 -0.64 8.94 -3.12
C TYR A 52 -0.95 8.07 -1.92
N SER A 53 -0.96 8.67 -0.73
CA SER A 53 -1.62 8.11 0.44
C SER A 53 -3.12 8.12 0.20
N ILE A 54 -3.78 6.99 0.48
CA ILE A 54 -5.18 6.78 0.15
C ILE A 54 -6.02 6.89 1.42
N ALA A 55 -7.09 7.68 1.36
CA ALA A 55 -8.18 7.65 2.32
C ALA A 55 -9.52 7.43 1.61
N ASN A 56 -10.40 6.63 2.20
CA ASN A 56 -11.73 6.34 1.64
C ASN A 56 -12.79 7.15 2.39
N VAL A 57 -13.86 7.54 1.68
CA VAL A 57 -15.01 8.24 2.30
C VAL A 57 -15.63 7.45 3.44
N ARG A 58 -15.64 6.11 3.38
CA ARG A 58 -16.06 5.25 4.51
C ARG A 58 -15.29 5.53 5.80
N ARG A 59 -13.98 5.77 5.71
CA ARG A 59 -13.17 6.03 6.91
C ARG A 59 -13.46 7.41 7.46
N LEU A 60 -13.79 8.39 6.61
CA LEU A 60 -14.20 9.72 7.06
C LEU A 60 -15.54 9.65 7.81
N GLN A 61 -16.52 8.93 7.28
CA GLN A 61 -17.78 8.66 7.98
C GLN A 61 -17.55 7.99 9.34
N GLN A 62 -16.69 6.97 9.39
CA GLN A 62 -16.37 6.29 10.65
C GLN A 62 -15.73 7.23 11.68
N LEU A 63 -14.95 8.22 11.25
CA LEU A 63 -14.33 9.19 12.17
C LEU A 63 -15.35 10.19 12.73
N LEU A 64 -16.39 10.52 11.95
CA LEU A 64 -17.54 11.27 12.44
C LEU A 64 -18.36 10.44 13.43
N ASP A 65 -18.66 9.19 13.08
CA ASP A 65 -19.43 8.28 13.94
C ASP A 65 -18.71 8.00 15.28
N GLU A 66 -17.37 8.07 15.29
CA GLU A 66 -16.51 7.90 16.47
C GLU A 66 -16.29 9.20 17.26
N ASP A 67 -16.92 10.33 16.87
CA ASP A 67 -16.72 11.68 17.43
C ASP A 67 -15.23 12.11 17.45
N VAL A 68 -14.44 11.64 16.48
CA VAL A 68 -13.01 11.97 16.36
C VAL A 68 -12.79 13.24 15.53
N ILE A 69 -13.70 13.50 14.59
CA ILE A 69 -13.72 14.69 13.73
C ILE A 69 -15.13 15.26 13.83
N ASP A 70 -15.23 16.59 13.93
CA ASP A 70 -16.52 17.30 13.90
C ASP A 70 -16.93 17.64 12.46
N GLU A 71 -18.23 17.75 12.19
CA GLU A 71 -18.77 18.17 10.87
C GLU A 71 -18.27 19.56 10.44
N ASP A 72 -18.00 20.44 11.41
CA ASP A 72 -17.51 21.79 11.19
C ASP A 72 -15.99 21.86 11.00
N GLU A 73 -15.25 20.76 11.25
CA GLU A 73 -13.81 20.70 11.09
C GLU A 73 -13.42 20.34 9.66
N SER A 74 -12.57 21.16 9.04
CA SER A 74 -12.08 20.88 7.69
C SER A 74 -11.11 19.69 7.69
N VAL A 75 -11.42 18.65 6.92
CA VAL A 75 -10.56 17.48 6.76
C VAL A 75 -9.36 17.82 5.89
N THR A 76 -8.21 18.05 6.51
CA THR A 76 -6.93 18.35 5.83
C THR A 76 -6.01 17.13 5.76
N PRO A 77 -5.01 17.10 4.87
CA PRO A 77 -4.03 16.01 4.80
C PRO A 77 -3.25 15.81 6.10
N GLU A 78 -2.95 16.90 6.81
CA GLU A 78 -2.24 16.92 8.10
C GLU A 78 -3.08 16.26 9.20
N LEU A 79 -4.36 16.62 9.31
CA LEU A 79 -5.30 16.00 10.24
C LEU A 79 -5.40 14.48 10.00
N LEU A 80 -5.47 14.07 8.73
CA LEU A 80 -5.52 12.64 8.38
C LEU A 80 -4.23 11.89 8.75
N GLU A 81 -3.08 12.55 8.76
CA GLU A 81 -1.80 11.97 9.20
C GLU A 81 -1.76 11.85 10.73
N ASP A 82 -2.14 12.89 11.45
CA ASP A 82 -2.19 12.91 12.92
C ASP A 82 -3.15 11.84 13.48
N LEU A 83 -4.29 11.65 12.81
CA LEU A 83 -5.26 10.59 13.14
C LEU A 83 -4.83 9.20 12.67
N GLY A 84 -3.68 9.08 12.00
CA GLY A 84 -3.14 7.82 11.50
C GLY A 84 -3.95 7.18 10.37
N VAL A 85 -4.83 7.94 9.71
CA VAL A 85 -5.63 7.49 8.56
C VAL A 85 -4.72 7.33 7.33
N VAL A 86 -3.78 8.25 7.16
CA VAL A 86 -2.72 8.19 6.17
C VAL A 86 -1.36 8.16 6.85
N ARG A 87 -0.36 7.57 6.18
CA ARG A 87 1.02 7.52 6.70
C ARG A 87 1.82 8.79 6.44
N SER A 88 1.35 9.64 5.54
CA SER A 88 2.03 10.86 5.11
C SER A 88 1.04 11.80 4.44
N ALA A 89 1.05 13.06 4.88
CA ALA A 89 0.25 14.16 4.33
C ALA A 89 0.74 14.66 2.96
N ASN A 90 1.93 14.26 2.50
CA ASN A 90 2.57 14.77 1.28
C ASN A 90 1.67 14.77 0.04
N ARG A 91 1.00 13.66 -0.24
CA ARG A 91 0.06 13.52 -1.36
C ARG A 91 -1.07 12.62 -0.92
N VAL A 92 -2.26 13.19 -0.76
CA VAL A 92 -3.44 12.46 -0.30
C VAL A 92 -4.48 12.42 -1.39
N LYS A 93 -4.97 11.21 -1.69
CA LYS A 93 -6.07 10.97 -2.62
C LYS A 93 -7.27 10.40 -1.88
N ILE A 94 -8.40 11.07 -2.01
CA ILE A 94 -9.68 10.58 -1.49
C ILE A 94 -10.36 9.70 -2.52
N LEU A 95 -10.76 8.50 -2.09
CA LEU A 95 -11.46 7.51 -2.90
C LEU A 95 -12.89 7.28 -2.39
N GLY A 96 -13.79 6.93 -3.31
CA GLY A 96 -15.23 6.86 -3.08
C GLY A 96 -15.76 5.51 -2.57
N ASP A 97 -14.93 4.71 -1.90
CA ASP A 97 -15.37 3.43 -1.31
C ASP A 97 -16.17 3.65 -0.01
N GLY A 98 -17.34 3.00 0.07
CA GLY A 98 -18.37 3.17 1.11
C GLY A 98 -19.17 4.48 1.02
N ASP A 99 -20.06 4.70 1.97
CA ASP A 99 -21.03 5.80 1.94
C ASP A 99 -20.67 6.91 2.91
N LEU A 100 -21.09 8.13 2.58
CA LEU A 100 -20.90 9.34 3.36
C LEU A 100 -22.25 10.06 3.36
N PHE A 101 -22.78 10.33 4.55
CA PHE A 101 -24.10 10.93 4.73
C PHE A 101 -24.00 12.36 5.24
N ASP A 102 -22.96 12.66 6.02
CA ASP A 102 -22.77 13.96 6.64
C ASP A 102 -21.95 14.92 5.76
N ALA A 103 -22.22 16.20 5.93
CA ALA A 103 -21.58 17.26 5.16
C ALA A 103 -20.16 17.49 5.71
N LEU A 104 -19.15 17.24 4.89
CA LEU A 104 -17.75 17.49 5.24
C LEU A 104 -17.09 18.46 4.27
N GLU A 105 -16.30 19.39 4.79
CA GLU A 105 -15.31 20.11 3.99
C GLU A 105 -14.03 19.28 3.87
N VAL A 106 -13.77 18.73 2.69
CA VAL A 106 -12.60 17.88 2.45
C VAL A 106 -11.59 18.59 1.56
N ARG A 107 -10.37 18.77 2.07
CA ARG A 107 -9.24 19.36 1.34
C ARG A 107 -8.17 18.29 1.09
N ALA A 108 -7.88 17.99 -0.18
CA ALA A 108 -6.87 16.99 -0.54
C ALA A 108 -6.26 17.26 -1.93
N HIS A 109 -5.18 16.55 -2.24
CA HIS A 109 -4.43 16.73 -3.48
C HIS A 109 -5.12 16.11 -4.70
N ALA A 110 -5.87 15.02 -4.48
CA ALA A 110 -6.63 14.37 -5.53
C ALA A 110 -7.91 13.72 -5.00
N PHE A 111 -8.90 13.59 -5.88
CA PHE A 111 -10.17 12.94 -5.56
C PHE A 111 -10.59 12.04 -6.72
N SER A 112 -11.12 10.85 -6.44
CA SER A 112 -11.83 10.08 -7.45
C SER A 112 -13.14 10.76 -7.82
N GLU A 113 -13.61 10.54 -9.05
CA GLU A 113 -14.91 11.07 -9.50
C GLU A 113 -16.06 10.59 -8.61
N SER A 114 -16.02 9.31 -8.20
CA SER A 114 -16.96 8.73 -7.25
C SER A 114 -16.96 9.42 -5.90
N ALA A 115 -15.78 9.78 -5.36
CA ALA A 115 -15.66 10.49 -4.08
C ALA A 115 -16.24 11.90 -4.18
N ARG A 116 -15.86 12.65 -5.23
CA ARG A 116 -16.38 14.01 -5.47
C ARG A 116 -17.90 14.05 -5.51
N ARG A 117 -18.52 13.05 -6.16
CA ARG A 117 -19.97 12.93 -6.24
C ARG A 117 -20.60 12.66 -4.88
N LYS A 118 -20.06 11.70 -4.11
CA LYS A 118 -20.59 11.35 -2.78
C LYS A 118 -20.50 12.52 -1.79
N ILE A 119 -19.35 13.20 -1.74
CA ILE A 119 -19.16 14.37 -0.86
C ILE A 119 -20.15 15.48 -1.20
N LYS A 120 -20.34 15.78 -2.49
CA LYS A 120 -21.33 16.78 -2.93
C LYS A 120 -22.78 16.36 -2.65
N GLN A 121 -23.09 15.06 -2.74
CA GLN A 121 -24.42 14.54 -2.44
C GLN A 121 -24.77 14.65 -0.96
N ALA A 122 -23.78 14.48 -0.08
CA ALA A 122 -23.91 14.70 1.36
C ALA A 122 -23.97 16.21 1.74
N GLY A 123 -23.84 17.13 0.77
CA GLY A 123 -23.84 18.57 1.02
C GLY A 123 -22.47 19.14 1.43
N GLY A 124 -21.41 18.32 1.40
CA GLY A 124 -20.04 18.73 1.69
C GLY A 124 -19.36 19.49 0.56
N SER A 125 -18.18 20.03 0.86
CA SER A 125 -17.34 20.78 -0.08
C SER A 125 -16.05 20.03 -0.40
N VAL A 126 -15.56 20.19 -1.64
CA VAL A 126 -14.34 19.53 -2.12
C VAL A 126 -13.38 20.58 -2.61
N THR A 127 -12.26 20.73 -1.90
CA THR A 127 -11.18 21.66 -2.27
C THR A 127 -9.96 20.85 -2.70
N VAL A 128 -9.52 21.07 -3.93
CA VAL A 128 -8.28 20.48 -4.43
C VAL A 128 -7.15 21.42 -4.04
N ILE A 129 -6.20 20.92 -3.26
CA ILE A 129 -4.97 21.64 -2.94
C ILE A 129 -3.96 21.23 -4.03
N ASP A 130 -3.43 22.20 -4.77
CA ASP A 130 -2.28 21.95 -5.65
C ASP A 130 -1.03 21.73 -4.78
N GLU A 131 -0.06 20.94 -5.28
CA GLU A 131 1.20 20.66 -4.57
C GLU A 131 1.82 21.86 -3.86
#